data_AF-A0A8C3TJ67-F1
#
_entry.id   AF-A0A8C3TJ67-F1
#
_cell.length_a   1.000
_cell.length_b   1.000
_cell.length_c   1.000
_cell.angle_alpha   90.00
_cell.angle_beta   90.00
_cell.angle_gamma   90.00
#
_symmetry.space_group_name_H-M   'P 1'
#
loop_
_entity.id
_entity.type
_entity.pdbx_description
1 polymer ?
#
loop_
_entity_poly.entity_id
_entity_poly.type
_entity_poly.pdbx_seq_one_letter_code
_entity_poly.pdbx_strand_id
1 'polypeptide(L)'
;RDYRSLCEKQPIGRLLFRQFCETRPELSRCVKFLDAVAEYEVTPDEKRKECGQHLIDSYLNPKSTDRVPEVPLQLVSTCSERLEQEPCKELFKESTKLIHDYLSVAPFADYLDSIYFNRFLQWKWMERQPVTKNTFRQYRVLGKGGFGEVCACQVRATGKMYACKKLEKKRIKKRKGESMALNEKQILEKVNSRFVVSLAYAYETKDALCLVLTLMNGGDLKFHIYHMGEAGFEEPRAVFYAAEICCGLEDLHQERIVYRDLKPENILLDDHGHIRISDLGLAVHVPEGQTIKGRVGTVGYMAPEVVKNERYTFSPDWWALGCLVYEMIEGQSPFQQRKKKIKREEVERLVKDVQEEYSEKFSPGARSLCSMLLCKEPRERLGCRGAGAQEVKEHPLFRHLNFKRLEAGMLDPPFKPDPQAIYCKDVLDIEQFSTVKGVELEPTDNDFYQKFATGSVPIPWQNEMIESECFKELNVFSLDGTVPPDLDWKGQPSPQPKKGLLQRLFSRQR
;
A
#
# COMPACT_ATOMS: atom_id res chain seq x y z
N ARG A 1 25.05 -0.24 3.50
CA ARG A 1 24.89 -0.25 2.04
C ARG A 1 24.33 -1.62 1.70
N ASP A 2 23.00 -1.75 1.65
CA ASP A 2 22.28 -3.03 1.52
C ASP A 2 21.66 -3.13 0.12
N TYR A 3 21.94 -4.21 -0.63
CA TYR A 3 21.52 -4.35 -2.02
C TYR A 3 19.99 -4.33 -2.16
N ARG A 4 19.27 -5.12 -1.36
CA ARG A 4 17.80 -5.20 -1.42
C ARG A 4 17.16 -3.83 -1.15
N SER A 5 17.69 -3.08 -0.19
CA SER A 5 17.21 -1.75 0.14
C SER A 5 17.51 -0.71 -0.94
N LEU A 6 18.74 -0.70 -1.48
CA LEU A 6 19.20 0.36 -2.38
C LEU A 6 18.82 0.12 -3.84
N CYS A 7 18.79 -1.13 -4.30
CA CYS A 7 18.66 -1.49 -5.71
C CYS A 7 17.33 -2.16 -6.06
N GLU A 8 16.55 -2.62 -5.06
CA GLU A 8 15.24 -3.24 -5.29
C GLU A 8 14.09 -2.43 -4.68
N LYS A 9 14.12 -2.17 -3.37
CA LYS A 9 13.01 -1.53 -2.65
C LYS A 9 12.86 -0.03 -2.92
N GLN A 10 13.97 0.69 -3.07
CA GLN A 10 13.95 2.15 -3.30
C GLN A 10 13.80 2.46 -4.79
N PRO A 11 12.70 3.10 -5.23
CA PRO A 11 12.39 3.30 -6.65
C PRO A 11 13.50 4.01 -7.43
N ILE A 12 14.00 5.14 -6.92
CA ILE A 12 15.08 5.89 -7.59
C ILE A 12 16.39 5.11 -7.56
N GLY A 13 16.68 4.42 -6.47
CA GLY A 13 17.87 3.57 -6.36
C GLY A 13 17.85 2.40 -7.35
N ARG A 14 16.71 1.74 -7.53
CA ARG A 14 16.48 0.72 -8.56
C ARG A 14 16.68 1.26 -9.97
N LEU A 15 16.14 2.45 -10.27
CA LEU A 15 16.32 3.09 -11.58
C LEU A 15 17.78 3.44 -11.87
N LEU A 16 18.49 4.03 -10.90
CA LEU A 16 19.91 4.37 -11.06
C LEU A 16 20.79 3.12 -11.16
N PHE A 17 20.49 2.06 -10.41
CA PHE A 17 21.17 0.78 -10.56
C PHE A 17 20.94 0.16 -11.94
N ARG A 18 19.73 0.26 -12.49
CA ARG A 18 19.43 -0.19 -13.85
C ARG A 18 20.16 0.62 -14.92
N GLN A 19 20.18 1.94 -14.80
CA GLN A 19 20.97 2.81 -15.68
C GLN A 19 22.46 2.47 -15.64
N PHE A 20 23.00 2.12 -14.46
CA PHE A 20 24.35 1.60 -14.32
C PHE A 20 24.53 0.26 -15.06
N CYS A 21 23.64 -0.70 -14.84
CA CYS A 21 23.69 -2.01 -15.50
C CYS A 21 23.58 -1.92 -17.03
N GLU A 22 22.82 -0.96 -17.56
CA GLU A 22 22.69 -0.72 -19.01
C GLU A 22 24.01 -0.36 -19.69
N THR A 23 24.98 0.21 -18.96
CA THR A 23 26.31 0.54 -19.49
C THR A 23 27.19 -0.69 -19.73
N ARG A 24 26.79 -1.86 -19.22
CA ARG A 24 27.57 -3.09 -19.20
C ARG A 24 26.77 -4.26 -19.80
N PRO A 25 27.14 -4.79 -20.97
CA PRO A 25 26.35 -5.82 -21.66
C PRO A 25 26.07 -7.09 -20.82
N GLU A 26 26.98 -7.45 -19.92
CA GLU A 26 26.83 -8.58 -18.99
C GLU A 26 25.81 -8.32 -17.88
N LEU A 27 25.62 -7.07 -17.45
CA LEU A 27 24.62 -6.72 -16.44
C LEU A 27 23.26 -6.40 -17.08
N SER A 28 23.29 -5.76 -18.26
CA SER A 28 22.10 -5.42 -19.04
C SER A 28 21.23 -6.65 -19.32
N ARG A 29 21.83 -7.78 -19.72
CA ARG A 29 21.09 -9.04 -19.94
C ARG A 29 20.44 -9.59 -18.67
N CYS A 30 21.07 -9.45 -17.49
CA CYS A 30 20.48 -9.86 -16.22
C CYS A 30 19.24 -9.04 -15.90
N VAL A 31 19.29 -7.73 -16.13
CA VAL A 31 18.14 -6.83 -15.93
C VAL A 31 16.99 -7.19 -16.88
N LYS A 32 17.30 -7.40 -18.18
CA LYS A 32 16.31 -7.83 -19.17
C LYS A 32 15.66 -9.18 -18.83
N PHE A 33 16.44 -10.13 -18.33
CA PHE A 33 15.91 -11.41 -17.85
C PHE A 33 14.92 -11.20 -16.69
N LEU A 34 15.27 -10.39 -15.69
CA LEU A 34 14.37 -10.09 -14.56
C LEU A 34 13.06 -9.42 -15.02
N ASP A 35 13.13 -8.55 -16.02
CA ASP A 35 11.94 -7.92 -16.61
C ASP A 35 11.07 -8.93 -17.35
N ALA A 36 11.68 -9.84 -18.11
CA ALA A 36 10.96 -10.92 -18.79
C ALA A 36 10.28 -11.88 -17.79
N VAL A 37 10.90 -12.18 -16.66
CA VAL A 37 10.26 -12.97 -15.59
C VAL A 37 9.07 -12.21 -15.00
N ALA A 38 9.21 -10.91 -14.73
CA ALA A 38 8.12 -10.09 -14.21
C ALA A 38 6.92 -10.05 -15.19
N GLU A 39 7.18 -10.01 -16.50
CA GLU A 39 6.14 -10.12 -17.54
C GLU A 39 5.48 -11.51 -17.56
N TYR A 40 6.27 -12.58 -17.42
CA TYR A 40 5.77 -13.94 -17.35
C TYR A 40 4.78 -14.15 -16.18
N GLU A 41 5.08 -13.60 -15.00
CA GLU A 41 4.24 -13.76 -13.80
C GLU A 41 2.83 -13.19 -13.96
N VAL A 42 2.68 -12.15 -14.78
CA VAL A 42 1.39 -11.48 -15.05
C VAL A 42 0.73 -11.92 -16.35
N THR A 43 1.41 -12.77 -17.14
CA THR A 43 0.89 -13.29 -18.41
C THR A 43 -0.35 -14.17 -18.16
N PRO A 44 -1.43 -14.02 -18.96
CA PRO A 44 -2.61 -14.89 -18.90
C PRO A 44 -2.23 -16.37 -18.99
N ASP A 45 -3.01 -17.24 -18.35
CA ASP A 45 -2.73 -18.68 -18.27
C ASP A 45 -2.61 -19.30 -19.68
N GLU A 46 -3.44 -18.84 -20.64
CA GLU A 46 -3.46 -19.35 -22.01
C GLU A 46 -2.20 -18.99 -22.81
N LYS A 47 -1.52 -17.90 -22.45
CA LYS A 47 -0.30 -17.41 -23.12
C LYS A 47 0.98 -17.69 -22.33
N ARG A 48 0.86 -18.19 -21.09
CA ARG A 48 2.01 -18.36 -20.19
C ARG A 48 3.04 -19.32 -20.75
N LYS A 49 2.61 -20.42 -21.38
CA LYS A 49 3.53 -21.40 -21.96
C LYS A 49 4.41 -20.78 -23.06
N GLU A 50 3.79 -20.03 -23.98
CA GLU A 50 4.50 -19.33 -25.06
C GLU A 50 5.48 -18.29 -24.52
N CYS A 51 5.04 -17.46 -23.57
CA CYS A 51 5.89 -16.47 -22.91
C CYS A 51 7.09 -17.13 -22.19
N GLY A 52 6.85 -18.21 -21.45
CA GLY A 52 7.90 -18.96 -20.77
C GLY A 52 8.91 -19.57 -21.73
N GLN A 53 8.45 -20.08 -22.87
CA GLN A 53 9.33 -20.65 -23.89
C GLN A 53 10.23 -19.58 -24.51
N HIS A 54 9.66 -18.42 -24.86
CA HIS A 54 10.44 -17.28 -25.36
C HIS A 54 11.49 -16.81 -24.35
N LEU A 55 11.17 -16.78 -23.06
CA LEU A 55 12.10 -16.42 -21.99
C LEU A 55 13.26 -17.42 -21.89
N ILE A 56 12.97 -18.73 -21.92
CA ILE A 56 13.99 -19.79 -21.92
C ILE A 56 14.89 -19.65 -23.14
N ASP A 57 14.32 -19.48 -24.33
CA ASP A 57 15.07 -19.39 -25.58
C ASP A 57 15.96 -18.13 -25.64
N SER A 58 15.48 -17.01 -25.10
CA SER A 58 16.19 -15.74 -25.14
C SER A 58 17.30 -15.64 -24.09
N TYR A 59 17.06 -16.11 -22.86
CA TYR A 59 17.95 -15.80 -21.74
C TYR A 59 18.61 -17.04 -21.12
N LEU A 60 18.04 -18.23 -21.27
CA LEU A 60 18.56 -19.46 -20.65
C LEU A 60 19.23 -20.41 -21.65
N ASN A 61 18.97 -20.23 -22.94
CA ASN A 61 19.56 -21.04 -24.02
C ASN A 61 21.07 -20.78 -24.15
N PRO A 62 21.92 -21.84 -24.10
CA PRO A 62 23.37 -21.72 -24.29
C PRO A 62 23.82 -21.05 -25.60
N LYS A 63 22.98 -21.10 -26.64
CA LYS A 63 23.25 -20.53 -27.96
C LYS A 63 22.80 -19.08 -28.10
N SER A 64 22.06 -18.54 -27.13
CA SER A 64 21.58 -17.16 -27.18
C SER A 64 22.69 -16.17 -26.86
N THR A 65 22.69 -15.03 -27.56
CA THR A 65 23.58 -13.90 -27.27
C THR A 65 23.26 -13.21 -25.95
N ASP A 66 21.99 -13.24 -25.53
CA ASP A 66 21.49 -12.63 -24.29
C ASP A 66 21.48 -13.62 -23.11
N ARG A 67 22.16 -14.77 -23.25
CA ARG A 67 22.23 -15.79 -22.19
C ARG A 67 22.75 -15.21 -20.87
N VAL A 68 22.06 -15.51 -19.77
CA VAL A 68 22.52 -15.29 -18.39
C VAL A 68 23.28 -16.52 -17.86
N PRO A 69 24.63 -16.50 -17.78
CA PRO A 69 25.41 -17.67 -17.39
C PRO A 69 25.27 -18.06 -15.92
N GLU A 70 24.76 -17.16 -15.08
CA GLU A 70 24.55 -17.37 -13.64
C GLU A 70 23.45 -18.39 -13.32
N VAL A 71 22.60 -18.72 -14.29
CA VAL A 71 21.59 -19.78 -14.17
C VAL A 71 22.18 -21.11 -14.66
N PRO A 72 22.36 -22.12 -13.78
CA PRO A 72 22.95 -23.41 -14.15
C PRO A 72 22.09 -24.17 -15.15
N LEU A 73 22.73 -24.90 -16.07
CA LEU A 73 22.03 -25.68 -17.10
C LEU A 73 21.06 -26.72 -16.53
N GLN A 74 21.36 -27.28 -15.35
CA GLN A 74 20.45 -28.19 -14.65
C GLN A 74 19.11 -27.53 -14.32
N LEU A 75 19.15 -26.29 -13.81
CA LEU A 75 17.94 -25.53 -13.49
C LEU A 75 17.17 -25.14 -14.76
N VAL A 76 17.88 -24.85 -15.85
CA VAL A 76 17.26 -24.61 -17.17
C VAL A 76 16.47 -25.83 -17.62
N SER A 77 17.05 -27.03 -17.55
CA SER A 77 16.35 -28.28 -17.88
C SER A 77 15.10 -28.48 -17.02
N THR A 78 15.20 -28.27 -15.70
CA THR A 78 14.05 -28.36 -14.79
C THR A 78 12.95 -27.34 -15.14
N CYS A 79 13.32 -26.09 -15.47
CA CYS A 79 12.35 -25.08 -15.89
C CYS A 79 11.66 -25.48 -17.20
N SER A 80 12.39 -26.01 -18.18
CA SER A 80 11.81 -26.49 -19.45
C SER A 80 10.83 -27.65 -19.24
N GLU A 81 11.20 -28.65 -18.43
CA GLU A 81 10.33 -29.79 -18.13
C GLU A 81 9.05 -29.35 -17.42
N ARG A 82 9.17 -28.48 -16.41
CA ARG A 82 8.01 -27.97 -15.66
C ARG A 82 7.12 -27.05 -16.50
N LEU A 83 7.70 -26.26 -17.41
CA LEU A 83 6.94 -25.42 -18.34
C LEU A 83 6.02 -26.25 -19.24
N GLU A 84 6.50 -27.43 -19.68
CA GLU A 84 5.74 -28.35 -20.51
C GLU A 84 4.62 -29.06 -19.74
N GLN A 85 4.86 -29.44 -18.48
CA GLN A 85 3.91 -30.18 -17.66
C GLN A 85 2.85 -29.28 -17.03
N GLU A 86 3.28 -28.23 -16.31
CA GLU A 86 2.41 -27.38 -15.50
C GLU A 86 3.00 -25.96 -15.40
N PRO A 87 2.67 -25.05 -16.34
CA PRO A 87 3.19 -23.68 -16.32
C PRO A 87 2.60 -22.90 -15.14
N CYS A 88 3.35 -22.82 -14.05
CA CYS A 88 2.98 -22.06 -12.86
C CYS A 88 3.71 -20.71 -12.78
N LYS A 89 3.10 -19.75 -12.07
CA LYS A 89 3.62 -18.38 -11.95
C LYS A 89 5.01 -18.31 -11.31
N GLU A 90 5.34 -19.23 -10.40
CA GLU A 90 6.59 -19.24 -9.64
C GLU A 90 7.70 -20.05 -10.33
N LEU A 91 7.54 -20.40 -11.61
CA LEU A 91 8.45 -21.28 -12.35
C LEU A 91 9.91 -20.79 -12.34
N PHE A 92 10.13 -19.47 -12.49
CA PHE A 92 11.47 -18.86 -12.58
C PHE A 92 11.97 -18.23 -11.28
N LYS A 93 11.33 -18.53 -10.14
CA LYS A 93 11.66 -17.94 -8.84
C LYS A 93 13.10 -18.22 -8.41
N GLU A 94 13.57 -19.45 -8.60
CA GLU A 94 14.93 -19.84 -8.25
C GLU A 94 15.96 -19.18 -9.18
N SER A 95 15.70 -19.13 -10.49
CA SER A 95 16.53 -18.42 -11.46
C SER A 95 16.64 -16.93 -11.12
N THR A 96 15.53 -16.30 -10.76
CA THR A 96 15.46 -14.90 -10.31
C THR A 96 16.33 -14.67 -9.07
N LYS A 97 16.27 -15.57 -8.09
CA LYS A 97 17.10 -15.51 -6.88
C LYS A 97 18.59 -15.55 -7.22
N LEU A 98 19.01 -16.47 -8.10
CA LEU A 98 20.43 -16.58 -8.50
C LEU A 98 20.94 -15.31 -9.19
N ILE A 99 20.12 -14.67 -10.03
CA ILE A 99 20.47 -13.39 -10.65
C ILE A 99 20.63 -12.29 -9.61
N HIS A 100 19.73 -12.19 -8.62
CA HIS A 100 19.88 -11.23 -7.53
C HIS A 100 21.11 -11.52 -6.66
N ASP A 101 21.39 -12.79 -6.36
CA ASP A 101 22.56 -13.20 -5.60
C ASP A 101 23.85 -12.75 -6.33
N TYR A 102 23.92 -12.94 -7.65
CA TYR A 102 25.02 -12.42 -8.48
C TYR A 102 25.12 -10.88 -8.45
N LEU A 103 24.02 -10.18 -8.75
CA LEU A 103 24.00 -8.72 -8.82
C LEU A 103 24.35 -8.07 -7.47
N SER A 104 24.08 -8.75 -6.36
CA SER A 104 24.29 -8.23 -5.00
C SER A 104 25.74 -8.18 -4.53
N VAL A 105 26.68 -8.80 -5.28
CA VAL A 105 28.10 -8.89 -4.89
C VAL A 105 28.95 -7.89 -5.69
N ALA A 106 29.74 -8.35 -6.66
CA ALA A 106 30.68 -7.50 -7.39
C ALA A 106 29.97 -6.39 -8.20
N PRO A 107 28.86 -6.66 -8.93
CA PRO A 107 28.14 -5.59 -9.64
C PRO A 107 27.61 -4.50 -8.72
N PHE A 108 27.18 -4.86 -7.50
CA PHE A 108 26.73 -3.90 -6.50
C PHE A 108 27.90 -3.08 -5.93
N ALA A 109 29.06 -3.69 -5.69
CA ALA A 109 30.26 -2.95 -5.29
C ALA A 109 30.69 -1.93 -6.36
N ASP A 110 30.71 -2.34 -7.63
CA ASP A 110 31.02 -1.46 -8.76
C ASP A 110 30.01 -0.31 -8.87
N TYR A 111 28.72 -0.59 -8.65
CA TYR A 111 27.69 0.45 -8.61
C TYR A 111 27.96 1.47 -7.50
N LEU A 112 28.30 1.01 -6.28
CA LEU A 112 28.57 1.88 -5.14
C LEU A 112 29.77 2.82 -5.36
N ASP A 113 30.70 2.45 -6.23
CA ASP A 113 31.85 3.27 -6.61
C ASP A 113 31.63 4.09 -7.89
N SER A 114 30.42 4.03 -8.47
CA SER A 114 30.07 4.71 -9.72
C SER A 114 29.46 6.10 -9.51
N ILE A 115 29.43 6.90 -10.59
CA ILE A 115 28.72 8.20 -10.61
C ILE A 115 27.21 8.07 -10.38
N TYR A 116 26.62 6.91 -10.69
CA TYR A 116 25.19 6.66 -10.49
C TYR A 116 24.85 6.59 -8.99
N PHE A 117 25.76 6.03 -8.17
CA PHE A 117 25.58 6.05 -6.73
C PHE A 117 25.80 7.45 -6.13
N ASN A 118 26.74 8.24 -6.65
CA ASN A 118 26.87 9.65 -6.26
C ASN A 118 25.58 10.44 -6.55
N ARG A 119 24.99 10.21 -7.72
CA ARG A 119 23.69 10.78 -8.09
C ARG A 119 22.57 10.29 -7.16
N PHE A 120 22.57 9.01 -6.78
CA PHE A 120 21.64 8.50 -5.77
C PHE A 120 21.79 9.25 -4.43
N LEU A 121 23.02 9.51 -3.98
CA LEU A 121 23.26 10.28 -2.76
C LEU A 121 22.72 11.72 -2.84
N GLN A 122 22.78 12.39 -3.99
CA GLN A 122 22.14 13.69 -4.19
C GLN A 122 20.60 13.59 -4.05
N TRP A 123 19.98 12.57 -4.66
CA TRP A 123 18.54 12.31 -4.48
C TRP A 123 18.18 12.03 -3.01
N LYS A 124 19.02 11.25 -2.30
CA LYS A 124 18.85 11.03 -0.86
C LYS A 124 19.00 12.32 -0.06
N TRP A 125 19.91 13.21 -0.44
CA TRP A 125 20.04 14.50 0.22
C TRP A 125 18.78 15.37 0.05
N MET A 126 18.18 15.38 -1.15
CA MET A 126 16.92 16.08 -1.40
C MET A 126 15.75 15.49 -0.61
N GLU A 127 15.64 14.16 -0.55
CA GLU A 127 14.65 13.46 0.27
C GLU A 127 14.75 13.90 1.74
N ARG A 128 15.97 14.06 2.28
CA ARG A 128 16.17 14.39 3.69
C ARG A 128 16.02 15.87 4.04
N GLN A 129 15.60 16.73 3.11
CA GLN A 129 15.35 18.14 3.43
C GLN A 129 14.16 18.30 4.39
N PRO A 130 14.19 19.29 5.30
CA PRO A 130 13.11 19.50 6.26
C PRO A 130 11.75 19.72 5.60
N VAL A 131 10.73 19.02 6.11
CA VAL A 131 9.33 19.17 5.66
C VAL A 131 8.59 20.09 6.62
N THR A 132 7.91 21.10 6.08
CA THR A 132 7.12 22.04 6.88
C THR A 132 5.79 22.30 6.20
N LYS A 133 4.91 23.09 6.86
CA LYS A 133 3.67 23.57 6.23
C LYS A 133 3.88 24.27 4.88
N ASN A 134 5.07 24.82 4.63
CA ASN A 134 5.39 25.55 3.40
C ASN A 134 5.64 24.61 2.22
N THR A 135 5.94 23.32 2.46
CA THR A 135 6.08 22.29 1.42
C THR A 135 4.76 22.08 0.66
N PHE A 136 3.62 22.38 1.28
CA PHE A 136 2.30 22.06 0.77
C PHE A 136 1.45 23.31 0.47
N ARG A 137 0.51 23.16 -0.45
CA ARG A 137 -0.68 24.01 -0.60
C ARG A 137 -1.89 23.23 -0.10
N GLN A 138 -2.70 23.84 0.76
CA GLN A 138 -3.87 23.21 1.38
C GLN A 138 -5.14 23.52 0.56
N TYR A 139 -6.05 22.55 0.49
CA TYR A 139 -7.34 22.62 -0.21
C TYR A 139 -8.48 22.24 0.75
N ARG A 140 -9.65 21.90 0.20
CA ARG A 140 -10.87 21.59 0.96
C ARG A 140 -10.70 20.43 1.95
N VAL A 141 -11.51 20.46 3.00
CA VAL A 141 -11.71 19.33 3.91
C VAL A 141 -12.43 18.21 3.17
N LEU A 142 -11.95 16.97 3.35
CA LEU A 142 -12.50 15.74 2.76
C LEU A 142 -13.30 14.94 3.78
N GLY A 143 -12.93 15.05 5.06
CA GLY A 143 -13.58 14.30 6.13
C GLY A 143 -13.02 14.64 7.50
N LYS A 144 -13.54 13.96 8.52
CA LYS A 144 -13.24 14.20 9.92
C LYS A 144 -12.92 12.88 10.62
N GLY A 145 -11.76 12.82 11.28
CA GLY A 145 -11.29 11.66 12.03
C GLY A 145 -11.35 11.90 13.54
N GLY A 146 -10.93 10.90 14.32
CA GLY A 146 -11.01 10.95 15.79
C GLY A 146 -10.26 12.13 16.44
N PHE A 147 -9.12 12.53 15.87
CA PHE A 147 -8.23 13.56 16.42
C PHE A 147 -8.20 14.89 15.64
N GLY A 148 -8.97 15.01 14.55
CA GLY A 148 -8.98 16.22 13.73
C GLY A 148 -9.57 15.97 12.35
N GLU A 149 -9.14 16.74 11.37
CA GLU A 149 -9.70 16.74 10.01
C GLU A 149 -8.74 16.09 9.00
N VAL A 150 -9.29 15.67 7.87
CA VAL A 150 -8.54 15.28 6.68
C VAL A 150 -8.87 16.27 5.58
N CYS A 151 -7.87 16.85 4.94
CA CYS A 151 -8.05 17.80 3.82
C CYS A 151 -7.16 17.43 2.64
N ALA A 152 -7.55 17.82 1.43
CA ALA A 152 -6.69 17.68 0.26
C ALA A 152 -5.51 18.66 0.37
N CYS A 153 -4.34 18.24 -0.11
CA CYS A 153 -3.15 19.09 -0.19
C CYS A 153 -2.34 18.74 -1.44
N GLN A 154 -1.51 19.68 -1.89
CA GLN A 154 -0.61 19.50 -3.03
C GLN A 154 0.81 19.81 -2.62
N VAL A 155 1.77 18.95 -2.97
CA VAL A 155 3.19 19.26 -2.85
C VAL A 155 3.53 20.36 -3.86
N ARG A 156 4.03 21.51 -3.38
CA ARG A 156 4.27 22.67 -4.25
C ARG A 156 5.29 22.40 -5.34
N ALA A 157 6.27 21.57 -5.02
CA ALA A 157 7.38 21.28 -5.89
C ALA A 157 6.94 20.42 -7.09
N THR A 158 6.29 19.30 -6.82
CA THR A 158 5.95 18.27 -7.84
C THR A 158 4.56 18.43 -8.42
N GLY A 159 3.68 19.20 -7.75
CA GLY A 159 2.27 19.27 -8.09
C GLY A 159 1.46 18.03 -7.68
N LYS A 160 2.07 17.03 -7.04
CA LYS A 160 1.37 15.80 -6.64
C LYS A 160 0.35 16.06 -5.54
N MET A 161 -0.83 15.48 -5.70
CA MET A 161 -1.96 15.60 -4.77
C MET A 161 -1.92 14.51 -3.70
N TYR A 162 -2.28 14.87 -2.48
CA TYR A 162 -2.32 14.00 -1.29
C TYR A 162 -3.48 14.37 -0.37
N ALA A 163 -3.83 13.46 0.54
CA ALA A 163 -4.67 13.76 1.70
C ALA A 163 -3.78 14.10 2.92
N CYS A 164 -4.11 15.15 3.67
CA CYS A 164 -3.41 15.55 4.89
C CYS A 164 -4.32 15.30 6.09
N LYS A 165 -4.07 14.21 6.83
CA LYS A 165 -4.73 13.91 8.11
C LYS A 165 -4.05 14.73 9.21
N LYS A 166 -4.76 15.74 9.72
CA LYS A 166 -4.29 16.64 10.78
C LYS A 166 -4.82 16.14 12.13
N LEU A 167 -3.91 15.85 13.05
CA LEU A 167 -4.21 15.42 14.41
C LEU A 167 -3.92 16.59 15.36
N GLU A 168 -4.96 17.18 15.95
CA GLU A 168 -4.83 18.33 16.86
C GLU A 168 -4.05 17.96 18.12
N LYS A 169 -2.92 18.64 18.39
CA LYS A 169 -2.01 18.34 19.52
C LYS A 169 -2.74 18.35 20.86
N LYS A 170 -3.58 19.37 21.11
CA LYS A 170 -4.38 19.48 22.33
C LYS A 170 -5.39 18.34 22.49
N ARG A 171 -5.95 17.85 21.38
CA ARG A 171 -6.94 16.75 21.38
C ARG A 171 -6.27 15.40 21.64
N ILE A 172 -5.08 15.19 21.07
CA ILE A 172 -4.23 14.02 21.39
C ILE A 172 -3.97 13.99 22.90
N LYS A 173 -3.42 15.08 23.46
CA LYS A 173 -3.10 15.18 24.89
C LYS A 173 -4.32 14.95 25.79
N LYS A 174 -5.45 15.60 25.48
CA LYS A 174 -6.71 15.42 26.22
C LYS A 174 -7.18 13.97 26.28
N ARG A 175 -6.95 13.20 25.21
CA ARG A 175 -7.40 11.81 25.07
C ARG A 175 -6.30 10.78 25.36
N LYS A 176 -5.09 11.21 25.73
CA LYS A 176 -3.91 10.34 25.90
C LYS A 176 -3.66 9.46 24.66
N GLY A 177 -3.77 10.07 23.47
CA GLY A 177 -3.73 9.40 22.17
C GLY A 177 -2.34 9.31 21.52
N GLU A 178 -1.27 9.62 22.25
CA GLU A 178 0.10 9.73 21.73
C GLU A 178 0.59 8.39 21.15
N SER A 179 0.38 7.30 21.89
CA SER A 179 0.76 5.95 21.47
C SER A 179 0.01 5.51 20.22
N MET A 180 -1.28 5.81 20.13
CA MET A 180 -2.13 5.50 18.98
C MET A 180 -1.67 6.24 17.72
N ALA A 181 -1.40 7.55 17.84
CA ALA A 181 -0.94 8.37 16.74
C ALA A 181 0.46 7.95 16.24
N LEU A 182 1.38 7.65 17.16
CA LEU A 182 2.71 7.17 16.80
C LEU A 182 2.66 5.79 16.14
N ASN A 183 1.84 4.89 16.68
CA ASN A 183 1.66 3.54 16.14
C ASN A 183 1.08 3.57 14.72
N GLU A 184 0.04 4.37 14.47
CA GLU A 184 -0.52 4.55 13.12
C GLU A 184 0.58 5.00 12.14
N LYS A 185 1.35 6.02 12.52
CA LYS A 185 2.45 6.56 11.71
C LYS A 185 3.51 5.49 11.44
N GLN A 186 3.96 4.76 12.44
CA GLN A 186 5.03 3.76 12.30
C GLN A 186 4.61 2.58 11.42
N ILE A 187 3.35 2.14 11.53
CA ILE A 187 2.81 1.09 10.68
C ILE A 187 2.75 1.58 9.23
N LEU A 188 2.23 2.79 8.99
CA LEU A 188 2.14 3.38 7.66
C LEU A 188 3.51 3.65 7.01
N GLU A 189 4.56 3.91 7.79
CA GLU A 189 5.93 4.02 7.25
C GLU A 189 6.51 2.66 6.80
N LYS A 190 6.09 1.58 7.46
CA LYS A 190 6.62 0.23 7.19
C LYS A 190 5.89 -0.45 6.03
N VAL A 191 4.58 -0.24 5.91
CA VAL A 191 3.74 -0.90 4.92
C VAL A 191 3.92 -0.25 3.55
N ASN A 192 4.31 -1.06 2.56
CA ASN A 192 4.35 -0.67 1.16
C ASN A 192 3.46 -1.60 0.35
N SER A 193 2.16 -1.28 0.33
CA SER A 193 1.12 -2.05 -0.36
C SER A 193 0.35 -1.16 -1.33
N ARG A 194 -0.09 -1.74 -2.45
CA ARG A 194 -1.03 -1.10 -3.35
C ARG A 194 -2.43 -0.97 -2.75
N PHE A 195 -2.79 -1.86 -1.84
CA PHE A 195 -4.12 -1.99 -1.26
C PHE A 195 -4.23 -1.35 0.12
N VAL A 196 -3.19 -0.63 0.56
CA VAL A 196 -3.17 0.19 1.78
C VAL A 196 -2.74 1.61 1.41
N VAL A 197 -3.33 2.62 2.05
CA VAL A 197 -2.90 4.02 1.86
C VAL A 197 -1.43 4.17 2.29
N SER A 198 -0.63 4.85 1.48
CA SER A 198 0.79 5.06 1.75
C SER A 198 1.02 6.40 2.43
N LEU A 199 1.88 6.43 3.44
CA LEU A 199 2.34 7.68 4.06
C LEU A 199 3.55 8.22 3.28
N ALA A 200 3.42 9.43 2.73
CA ALA A 200 4.50 10.11 2.03
C ALA A 200 5.26 11.09 2.93
N TYR A 201 4.60 11.73 3.89
CA TYR A 201 5.24 12.69 4.79
C TYR A 201 4.61 12.68 6.19
N ALA A 202 5.44 12.80 7.22
CA ALA A 202 5.03 13.06 8.60
C ALA A 202 5.72 14.32 9.11
N TYR A 203 4.95 15.36 9.45
CA TYR A 203 5.49 16.63 9.93
C TYR A 203 4.60 17.25 11.02
N GLU A 204 5.10 18.29 11.67
CA GLU A 204 4.32 19.04 12.66
C GLU A 204 4.07 20.49 12.24
N THR A 205 3.03 21.05 12.83
CA THR A 205 2.72 22.48 12.81
C THR A 205 2.62 23.00 14.25
N LYS A 206 2.29 24.27 14.41
CA LYS A 206 2.03 24.86 15.73
C LYS A 206 0.95 24.08 16.50
N ASP A 207 -0.13 23.69 15.82
CA ASP A 207 -1.34 23.19 16.49
C ASP A 207 -1.66 21.71 16.21
N ALA A 208 -1.02 21.10 15.21
CA ALA A 208 -1.32 19.75 14.76
C ALA A 208 -0.08 18.95 14.34
N LEU A 209 -0.20 17.62 14.45
CA LEU A 209 0.65 16.65 13.76
C LEU A 209 -0.01 16.26 12.43
N CYS A 210 0.77 16.07 11.37
CA CYS A 210 0.24 15.88 10.02
C CYS A 210 0.80 14.60 9.39
N LEU A 211 -0.11 13.74 8.91
CA LEU A 211 0.21 12.60 8.06
C LEU A 211 -0.27 12.92 6.64
N VAL A 212 0.65 12.90 5.68
CA VAL A 212 0.37 13.12 4.26
C VAL A 212 0.27 11.75 3.58
N LEU A 213 -0.96 11.38 3.22
CA LEU A 213 -1.36 10.05 2.79
C LEU A 213 -1.81 10.07 1.33
N THR A 214 -1.74 8.92 0.66
CA THR A 214 -2.38 8.72 -0.67
C THR A 214 -3.78 9.33 -0.70
N LEU A 215 -4.04 10.19 -1.70
CA LEU A 215 -5.35 10.78 -1.90
C LEU A 215 -6.29 9.76 -2.56
N MET A 216 -7.45 9.54 -1.95
CA MET A 216 -8.48 8.62 -2.42
C MET A 216 -9.77 9.42 -2.71
N ASN A 217 -9.90 9.90 -3.95
CA ASN A 217 -10.97 10.83 -4.34
C ASN A 217 -12.33 10.16 -4.55
N GLY A 218 -12.35 8.84 -4.76
CA GLY A 218 -13.55 8.06 -5.00
C GLY A 218 -14.44 7.89 -3.78
N GLY A 219 -14.08 8.42 -2.60
CA GLY A 219 -14.88 8.30 -1.37
C GLY A 219 -14.75 6.94 -0.69
N ASP A 220 -15.49 6.76 0.40
CA ASP A 220 -15.48 5.52 1.20
C ASP A 220 -16.57 4.52 0.76
N LEU A 221 -16.34 3.23 0.99
CA LEU A 221 -17.32 2.18 0.61
C LEU A 221 -18.68 2.37 1.29
N LYS A 222 -18.75 2.97 2.48
CA LYS A 222 -20.04 3.25 3.12
C LYS A 222 -20.87 4.20 2.26
N PHE A 223 -20.27 5.24 1.70
CA PHE A 223 -20.96 6.14 0.78
C PHE A 223 -21.52 5.36 -0.41
N HIS A 224 -20.68 4.53 -1.05
CA HIS A 224 -21.04 3.71 -2.20
C HIS A 224 -22.16 2.72 -1.90
N ILE A 225 -22.08 1.96 -0.80
CA ILE A 225 -23.09 0.94 -0.43
C ILE A 225 -24.46 1.59 -0.18
N TYR A 226 -24.48 2.79 0.41
CA TYR A 226 -25.69 3.31 1.05
C TYR A 226 -26.32 4.53 0.40
N HIS A 227 -25.61 5.22 -0.50
CA HIS A 227 -26.03 6.47 -1.10
C HIS A 227 -25.95 6.48 -2.64
N MET A 228 -25.46 5.41 -3.28
CA MET A 228 -25.42 5.29 -4.74
C MET A 228 -26.57 4.43 -5.30
N GLY A 229 -27.80 4.86 -5.04
CA GLY A 229 -29.01 4.19 -5.54
C GLY A 229 -29.59 3.18 -4.55
N GLU A 230 -29.92 1.98 -5.04
CA GLU A 230 -30.33 0.86 -4.18
C GLU A 230 -29.16 0.45 -3.29
N ALA A 231 -29.44 0.07 -2.03
CA ALA A 231 -28.40 -0.34 -1.12
C ALA A 231 -27.73 -1.66 -1.53
N GLY A 232 -26.41 -1.69 -1.45
CA GLY A 232 -25.58 -2.83 -1.86
C GLY A 232 -25.03 -2.68 -3.29
N PHE A 233 -24.31 -3.71 -3.73
CA PHE A 233 -23.66 -3.81 -5.02
C PHE A 233 -24.08 -5.09 -5.73
N GLU A 234 -23.97 -5.09 -7.06
CA GLU A 234 -23.95 -6.33 -7.81
C GLU A 234 -22.72 -7.18 -7.42
N GLU A 235 -22.90 -8.50 -7.43
CA GLU A 235 -21.89 -9.46 -6.98
C GLU A 235 -20.51 -9.25 -7.63
N PRO A 236 -20.36 -9.01 -8.96
CA PRO A 236 -19.05 -8.78 -9.55
C PRO A 236 -18.26 -7.63 -8.93
N ARG A 237 -18.95 -6.54 -8.52
CA ARG A 237 -18.33 -5.39 -7.85
C ARG A 237 -17.90 -5.73 -6.42
N ALA A 238 -18.77 -6.41 -5.66
CA ALA A 238 -18.46 -6.87 -4.32
C ALA A 238 -17.28 -7.86 -4.30
N VAL A 239 -17.25 -8.79 -5.26
CA VAL A 239 -16.18 -9.79 -5.42
C VAL A 239 -14.85 -9.12 -5.77
N PHE A 240 -14.84 -8.14 -6.69
CA PHE A 240 -13.63 -7.41 -7.04
C PHE A 240 -13.03 -6.69 -5.82
N TYR A 241 -13.84 -5.92 -5.09
CA TYR A 241 -13.37 -5.23 -3.88
C TYR A 241 -12.94 -6.20 -2.78
N ALA A 242 -13.66 -7.31 -2.59
CA ALA A 242 -13.27 -8.34 -1.62
C ALA A 242 -11.90 -8.95 -1.97
N ALA A 243 -11.60 -9.16 -3.26
CA ALA A 243 -10.31 -9.65 -3.72
C ALA A 243 -9.18 -8.63 -3.44
N GLU A 244 -9.40 -7.34 -3.70
CA GLU A 244 -8.42 -6.29 -3.38
C GLU A 244 -8.19 -6.14 -1.88
N ILE A 245 -9.26 -6.20 -1.07
CA ILE A 245 -9.16 -6.15 0.40
C ILE A 245 -8.41 -7.38 0.91
N CYS A 246 -8.66 -8.56 0.34
CA CYS A 246 -7.92 -9.78 0.67
C CYS A 246 -6.41 -9.60 0.46
N CYS A 247 -5.98 -9.02 -0.66
CA CYS A 247 -4.57 -8.69 -0.89
C CYS A 247 -4.04 -7.65 0.12
N GLY A 248 -4.81 -6.62 0.44
CA GLY A 248 -4.42 -5.63 1.45
C GLY A 248 -4.25 -6.22 2.85
N LEU A 249 -5.13 -7.15 3.25
CA LEU A 249 -4.98 -7.90 4.50
C LEU A 249 -3.76 -8.81 4.47
N GLU A 250 -3.53 -9.52 3.35
CA GLU A 250 -2.34 -10.35 3.17
C GLU A 250 -1.05 -9.54 3.34
N ASP A 251 -0.94 -8.37 2.70
CA ASP A 251 0.23 -7.49 2.81
C ASP A 251 0.48 -7.05 4.27
N LEU A 252 -0.57 -6.72 5.01
CA LEU A 252 -0.47 -6.39 6.43
C LEU A 252 -0.04 -7.61 7.26
N HIS A 253 -0.63 -8.78 7.02
CA HIS A 253 -0.35 -10.01 7.77
C HIS A 253 1.06 -10.54 7.51
N GLN A 254 1.58 -10.40 6.28
CA GLN A 254 2.98 -10.70 5.93
C GLN A 254 3.96 -9.81 6.72
N GLU A 255 3.60 -8.55 6.96
CA GLU A 255 4.34 -7.63 7.83
C GLU A 255 4.04 -7.82 9.33
N ARG A 256 3.31 -8.90 9.66
CA ARG A 256 2.90 -9.29 11.02
C ARG A 256 2.02 -8.26 11.70
N ILE A 257 1.21 -7.53 10.94
CA ILE A 257 0.28 -6.52 11.45
C ILE A 257 -1.15 -7.04 11.33
N VAL A 258 -1.92 -7.00 12.42
CA VAL A 258 -3.37 -7.20 12.39
C VAL A 258 -4.07 -5.85 12.37
N TYR A 259 -5.06 -5.67 11.50
CA TYR A 259 -5.67 -4.38 11.22
C TYR A 259 -6.77 -3.98 12.22
N ARG A 260 -7.67 -4.91 12.58
CA ARG A 260 -8.70 -4.81 13.64
C ARG A 260 -9.82 -3.77 13.47
N ASP A 261 -9.88 -3.04 12.35
CA ASP A 261 -10.94 -2.07 12.11
C ASP A 261 -11.40 -2.04 10.64
N LEU A 262 -11.50 -3.22 10.02
CA LEU A 262 -12.08 -3.37 8.69
C LEU A 262 -13.59 -3.15 8.74
N LYS A 263 -14.03 -2.09 8.05
CA LYS A 263 -15.42 -1.64 7.92
C LYS A 263 -15.56 -0.75 6.68
N PRO A 264 -16.78 -0.52 6.14
CA PRO A 264 -16.94 0.23 4.90
C PRO A 264 -16.40 1.66 4.94
N GLU A 265 -16.42 2.33 6.10
CA GLU A 265 -15.84 3.69 6.25
C GLU A 265 -14.33 3.75 6.00
N ASN A 266 -13.61 2.65 6.22
CA ASN A 266 -12.16 2.63 6.17
C ASN A 266 -11.61 2.07 4.85
N ILE A 267 -12.48 1.73 3.89
CA ILE A 267 -12.08 1.33 2.54
C ILE A 267 -12.40 2.47 1.58
N LEU A 268 -11.37 3.03 0.96
CA LEU A 268 -11.48 4.22 0.12
C LEU A 268 -11.19 3.88 -1.34
N LEU A 269 -11.83 4.56 -2.29
CA LEU A 269 -11.63 4.39 -3.73
C LEU A 269 -10.72 5.48 -4.31
N ASP A 270 -9.87 5.12 -5.26
CA ASP A 270 -9.12 6.08 -6.08
C ASP A 270 -9.91 6.51 -7.34
N ASP A 271 -9.32 7.38 -8.17
CA ASP A 271 -9.94 7.89 -9.40
C ASP A 271 -10.18 6.81 -10.49
N HIS A 272 -9.53 5.65 -10.36
CA HIS A 272 -9.66 4.53 -11.29
C HIS A 272 -10.66 3.47 -10.80
N GLY A 273 -11.09 3.58 -9.53
CA GLY A 273 -12.04 2.66 -8.91
C GLY A 273 -11.41 1.54 -8.10
N HIS A 274 -10.08 1.55 -7.91
CA HIS A 274 -9.39 0.61 -7.03
C HIS A 274 -9.52 1.03 -5.57
N ILE A 275 -9.57 0.05 -4.67
CA ILE A 275 -9.69 0.32 -3.24
C ILE A 275 -8.34 0.36 -2.52
N ARG A 276 -8.32 1.06 -1.38
CA ARG A 276 -7.28 0.91 -0.36
C ARG A 276 -7.86 0.91 1.04
N ILE A 277 -7.28 0.09 1.91
CA ILE A 277 -7.45 0.12 3.36
C ILE A 277 -6.83 1.41 3.90
N SER A 278 -7.56 2.10 4.77
CA SER A 278 -7.16 3.36 5.41
C SER A 278 -7.35 3.31 6.93
N ASP A 279 -6.92 4.35 7.65
CA ASP A 279 -7.06 4.50 9.12
C ASP A 279 -6.50 3.32 9.96
N LEU A 280 -5.16 3.23 10.05
CA LEU A 280 -4.47 2.14 10.77
C LEU A 280 -4.32 2.43 12.27
N GLY A 281 -5.15 3.31 12.85
CA GLY A 281 -5.06 3.73 14.25
C GLY A 281 -5.24 2.58 15.25
N LEU A 282 -6.00 1.53 14.90
CA LEU A 282 -6.19 0.35 15.73
C LEU A 282 -5.32 -0.85 15.32
N ALA A 283 -4.53 -0.73 14.24
CA ALA A 283 -3.65 -1.80 13.80
C ALA A 283 -2.54 -2.05 14.83
N VAL A 284 -2.01 -3.27 14.90
CA VAL A 284 -0.92 -3.60 15.83
C VAL A 284 -0.05 -4.71 15.27
N HIS A 285 1.25 -4.64 15.57
CA HIS A 285 2.18 -5.71 15.27
C HIS A 285 1.98 -6.91 16.21
N VAL A 286 1.88 -8.11 15.65
CA VAL A 286 1.77 -9.40 16.34
C VAL A 286 3.14 -10.08 16.28
N PRO A 287 3.91 -10.11 17.39
CA PRO A 287 5.21 -10.77 17.39
C PRO A 287 5.13 -12.21 16.89
N GLU A 288 6.19 -12.68 16.24
CA GLU A 288 6.26 -14.04 15.74
C GLU A 288 6.10 -15.07 16.86
N GLY A 289 5.31 -16.12 16.62
CA GLY A 289 4.98 -17.14 17.63
C GLY A 289 4.11 -16.66 18.79
N GLN A 290 3.67 -15.39 18.81
CA GLN A 290 2.87 -14.83 19.90
C GLN A 290 1.43 -14.51 19.49
N THR A 291 0.58 -14.36 20.50
CA THR A 291 -0.80 -13.89 20.37
C THR A 291 -0.98 -12.60 21.16
N ILE A 292 -1.89 -11.75 20.71
CA ILE A 292 -2.26 -10.52 21.40
C ILE A 292 -3.64 -10.66 22.04
N LYS A 293 -3.95 -9.75 22.96
CA LYS A 293 -5.28 -9.62 23.57
C LYS A 293 -5.68 -8.15 23.55
N GLY A 294 -6.91 -7.87 23.14
CA GLY A 294 -7.45 -6.52 23.13
C GLY A 294 -8.84 -6.47 22.54
N ARG A 295 -9.78 -5.89 23.28
CA ARG A 295 -11.17 -5.71 22.87
C ARG A 295 -11.35 -4.35 22.21
N VAL A 296 -10.94 -4.26 20.95
CA VAL A 296 -10.96 -3.03 20.14
C VAL A 296 -11.58 -3.32 18.76
N GLY A 297 -12.08 -2.27 18.11
CA GLY A 297 -12.75 -2.35 16.82
C GLY A 297 -14.17 -1.77 16.88
N THR A 298 -14.83 -1.78 15.73
CA THR A 298 -16.20 -1.25 15.58
C THR A 298 -17.24 -2.32 15.89
N VAL A 299 -18.26 -1.97 16.69
CA VAL A 299 -19.38 -2.88 17.03
C VAL A 299 -20.05 -3.37 15.75
N GLY A 300 -20.33 -4.68 15.67
CA GLY A 300 -20.85 -5.34 14.46
C GLY A 300 -19.77 -5.96 13.57
N TYR A 301 -18.54 -5.43 13.60
CA TYR A 301 -17.38 -5.95 12.84
C TYR A 301 -16.35 -6.66 13.73
N MET A 302 -16.41 -6.47 15.05
CA MET A 302 -15.56 -7.23 15.98
C MET A 302 -15.93 -8.72 15.94
N ALA A 303 -14.93 -9.57 15.69
CA ALA A 303 -15.08 -11.01 15.68
C ALA A 303 -15.47 -11.58 17.07
N PRO A 304 -16.09 -12.78 17.13
CA PRO A 304 -16.52 -13.40 18.39
C PRO A 304 -15.42 -13.48 19.45
N GLU A 305 -14.21 -13.88 19.06
CA GLU A 305 -13.04 -13.97 19.96
C GLU A 305 -12.60 -12.60 20.51
N VAL A 306 -12.79 -11.51 19.75
CA VAL A 306 -12.53 -10.14 20.21
C VAL A 306 -13.59 -9.71 21.22
N VAL A 307 -14.88 -9.99 20.94
CA VAL A 307 -16.00 -9.68 21.84
C VAL A 307 -15.86 -10.44 23.18
N LYS A 308 -15.47 -11.71 23.12
CA LYS A 308 -15.16 -12.58 24.28
C LYS A 308 -13.86 -12.24 24.99
N ASN A 309 -13.07 -11.29 24.45
CA ASN A 309 -11.79 -10.87 25.00
C ASN A 309 -10.77 -12.04 25.12
N GLU A 310 -10.76 -12.89 24.11
CA GLU A 310 -9.82 -14.00 23.95
C GLU A 310 -8.51 -13.52 23.30
N ARG A 311 -7.52 -14.41 23.22
CA ARG A 311 -6.26 -14.15 22.53
C ARG A 311 -6.41 -14.48 21.05
N TYR A 312 -5.82 -13.66 20.18
CA TYR A 312 -5.92 -13.83 18.73
C TYR A 312 -4.64 -13.38 18.02
N THR A 313 -4.54 -13.71 16.73
CA THR A 313 -3.53 -13.21 15.79
C THR A 313 -4.20 -12.36 14.71
N PHE A 314 -4.56 -12.95 13.58
CA PHE A 314 -5.10 -12.27 12.40
C PHE A 314 -6.56 -12.60 12.11
N SER A 315 -7.12 -13.57 12.84
CA SER A 315 -8.50 -14.04 12.66
C SER A 315 -9.59 -12.95 12.68
N PRO A 316 -9.45 -11.83 13.43
CA PRO A 316 -10.47 -10.78 13.38
C PRO A 316 -10.59 -10.09 12.03
N ASP A 317 -9.52 -10.02 11.25
CA ASP A 317 -9.53 -9.35 9.95
C ASP A 317 -10.31 -10.16 8.91
N TRP A 318 -10.16 -11.49 8.92
CA TRP A 318 -10.91 -12.40 8.04
C TRP A 318 -12.40 -12.44 8.37
N TRP A 319 -12.75 -12.36 9.65
CA TRP A 319 -14.14 -12.18 10.07
C TRP A 319 -14.72 -10.87 9.51
N ALA A 320 -13.99 -9.76 9.68
CA ALA A 320 -14.45 -8.46 9.23
C ALA A 320 -14.54 -8.38 7.69
N LEU A 321 -13.71 -9.14 6.95
CA LEU A 321 -13.87 -9.32 5.50
C LEU A 321 -15.21 -10.01 5.18
N GLY A 322 -15.59 -11.04 5.94
CA GLY A 322 -16.91 -11.67 5.83
C GLY A 322 -18.05 -10.68 6.07
N CYS A 323 -17.94 -9.85 7.12
CA CYS A 323 -18.91 -8.78 7.38
C CYS A 323 -19.01 -7.79 6.21
N LEU A 324 -17.88 -7.42 5.59
CA LEU A 324 -17.84 -6.52 4.45
C LEU A 324 -18.45 -7.12 3.19
N VAL A 325 -18.11 -8.37 2.86
CA VAL A 325 -18.71 -9.09 1.72
C VAL A 325 -20.21 -9.16 1.88
N TYR A 326 -20.68 -9.51 3.07
CA TYR A 326 -22.11 -9.52 3.39
C TYR A 326 -22.75 -8.15 3.13
N GLU A 327 -22.18 -7.10 3.72
CA GLU A 327 -22.76 -5.75 3.68
C GLU A 327 -22.71 -5.13 2.27
N MET A 328 -21.69 -5.44 1.49
CA MET A 328 -21.59 -5.05 0.09
C MET A 328 -22.70 -5.68 -0.76
N ILE A 329 -23.07 -6.94 -0.53
CA ILE A 329 -24.09 -7.64 -1.33
C ILE A 329 -25.50 -7.31 -0.83
N GLU A 330 -25.72 -7.42 0.48
CA GLU A 330 -27.03 -7.27 1.10
C GLU A 330 -27.46 -5.80 1.20
N GLY A 331 -26.50 -4.87 1.31
CA GLY A 331 -26.78 -3.45 1.55
C GLY A 331 -27.14 -3.14 3.02
N GLN A 332 -26.76 -4.02 3.95
CA GLN A 332 -26.88 -3.84 5.41
C GLN A 332 -25.92 -4.79 6.14
N SER A 333 -25.55 -4.44 7.38
CA SER A 333 -24.67 -5.27 8.22
C SER A 333 -25.37 -6.58 8.65
N PRO A 334 -24.63 -7.71 8.74
CA PRO A 334 -25.21 -9.00 9.11
C PRO A 334 -25.80 -9.05 10.54
N PHE A 335 -25.31 -8.18 11.43
CA PHE A 335 -25.73 -8.17 12.84
C PHE A 335 -26.35 -6.83 13.27
N GLN A 336 -26.47 -5.86 12.35
CA GLN A 336 -27.03 -4.55 12.66
C GLN A 336 -27.83 -3.99 11.47
N GLN A 337 -29.16 -4.09 11.57
CA GLN A 337 -30.06 -3.52 10.57
C GLN A 337 -29.98 -1.99 10.53
N ARG A 338 -29.97 -1.43 9.31
CA ARG A 338 -29.92 0.03 9.09
C ARG A 338 -31.14 0.72 9.73
N LYS A 339 -30.93 1.89 10.34
CA LYS A 339 -31.95 2.72 11.03
C LYS A 339 -32.54 2.13 12.32
N LYS A 340 -32.25 0.87 12.69
CA LYS A 340 -32.62 0.34 14.01
C LYS A 340 -31.53 0.66 15.02
N LYS A 341 -31.90 1.39 16.08
CA LYS A 341 -31.02 1.61 17.23
C LYS A 341 -31.02 0.36 18.11
N ILE A 342 -30.11 -0.55 17.82
CA ILE A 342 -29.86 -1.75 18.64
C ILE A 342 -28.80 -1.39 19.69
N LYS A 343 -28.98 -1.84 20.93
CA LYS A 343 -27.98 -1.66 21.99
C LYS A 343 -26.72 -2.46 21.66
N ARG A 344 -25.57 -1.94 22.08
CA ARG A 344 -24.26 -2.58 21.83
C ARG A 344 -24.23 -4.03 22.32
N GLU A 345 -24.75 -4.29 23.51
CA GLU A 345 -24.75 -5.61 24.15
C GLU A 345 -25.56 -6.63 23.34
N GLU A 346 -26.62 -6.18 22.68
CA GLU A 346 -27.44 -7.05 21.83
C GLU A 346 -26.73 -7.39 20.52
N VAL A 347 -26.08 -6.42 19.87
CA VAL A 347 -25.25 -6.71 18.68
C VAL A 347 -24.12 -7.70 19.03
N GLU A 348 -23.49 -7.52 20.19
CA GLU A 348 -22.46 -8.44 20.67
C GLU A 348 -23.00 -9.85 20.98
N ARG A 349 -24.25 -9.97 21.45
CA ARG A 349 -24.94 -11.27 21.59
C ARG A 349 -25.19 -11.91 20.23
N LEU A 350 -25.71 -11.15 19.26
CA LEU A 350 -25.97 -11.64 17.90
C LEU A 350 -24.69 -12.18 17.25
N VAL A 351 -23.58 -11.42 17.33
CA VAL A 351 -22.27 -11.85 16.82
C VAL A 351 -21.82 -13.19 17.43
N LYS A 352 -22.03 -13.41 18.73
CA LYS A 352 -21.62 -14.65 19.41
C LYS A 352 -22.52 -15.84 19.13
N ASP A 353 -23.83 -15.63 19.05
CA ASP A 353 -24.79 -16.72 19.25
C ASP A 353 -25.71 -16.95 18.03
N VAL A 354 -25.83 -15.98 17.13
CA VAL A 354 -26.80 -16.04 16.02
C VAL A 354 -26.08 -16.18 14.69
N GLN A 355 -26.49 -17.15 13.87
CA GLN A 355 -26.02 -17.31 12.50
C GLN A 355 -26.62 -16.21 11.62
N GLU A 356 -25.83 -15.70 10.68
CA GLU A 356 -26.30 -14.71 9.72
C GLU A 356 -27.33 -15.30 8.74
N GLU A 357 -28.27 -14.46 8.31
CA GLU A 357 -29.30 -14.82 7.33
C GLU A 357 -28.92 -14.26 5.96
N TYR A 358 -29.19 -14.99 4.88
CA TYR A 358 -28.85 -14.60 3.52
C TYR A 358 -30.11 -14.43 2.68
N SER A 359 -30.26 -13.27 2.03
CA SER A 359 -31.35 -13.04 1.07
C SER A 359 -31.05 -13.70 -0.28
N GLU A 360 -31.99 -13.58 -1.21
CA GLU A 360 -31.85 -14.04 -2.60
C GLU A 360 -30.76 -13.27 -3.38
N LYS A 361 -30.20 -12.18 -2.83
CA LYS A 361 -29.09 -11.44 -3.44
C LYS A 361 -27.78 -12.23 -3.49
N PHE A 362 -27.63 -13.27 -2.66
CA PHE A 362 -26.41 -14.07 -2.60
C PHE A 362 -26.45 -15.25 -3.56
N SER A 363 -25.48 -15.33 -4.48
CA SER A 363 -25.23 -16.57 -5.19
C SER A 363 -24.78 -17.69 -4.23
N PRO A 364 -24.86 -18.97 -4.64
CA PRO A 364 -24.31 -20.07 -3.85
C PRO A 364 -22.83 -19.88 -3.51
N GLY A 365 -22.05 -19.29 -4.44
CA GLY A 365 -20.64 -18.99 -4.23
C GLY A 365 -20.42 -17.87 -3.21
N ALA A 366 -21.19 -16.78 -3.31
CA ALA A 366 -21.09 -15.66 -2.37
C ALA A 366 -21.49 -16.07 -0.95
N ARG A 367 -22.59 -16.82 -0.81
CA ARG A 367 -23.02 -17.38 0.48
C ARG A 367 -21.99 -18.33 1.07
N SER A 368 -21.38 -19.18 0.24
CA SER A 368 -20.32 -20.09 0.68
C SER A 368 -19.12 -19.32 1.24
N LEU A 369 -18.58 -18.36 0.49
CA LEU A 369 -17.44 -17.56 0.94
C LEU A 369 -17.76 -16.84 2.26
N CYS A 370 -18.91 -16.17 2.29
CA CYS A 370 -19.31 -15.35 3.43
C CYS A 370 -19.47 -16.20 4.70
N SER A 371 -20.14 -17.34 4.62
CA SER A 371 -20.34 -18.22 5.78
C SER A 371 -19.04 -18.85 6.27
N MET A 372 -18.09 -19.14 5.38
CA MET A 372 -16.76 -19.64 5.75
C MET A 372 -15.90 -18.58 6.46
N LEU A 373 -16.02 -17.31 6.07
CA LEU A 373 -15.37 -16.16 6.73
C LEU A 373 -16.08 -15.77 8.05
N LEU A 374 -17.40 -15.89 8.12
CA LEU A 374 -18.23 -15.65 9.31
C LEU A 374 -18.34 -16.89 10.22
N CYS A 375 -17.47 -17.88 10.04
CA CYS A 375 -17.33 -18.98 10.98
C CYS A 375 -16.94 -18.43 12.37
N LYS A 376 -17.75 -18.75 13.38
CA LYS A 376 -17.56 -18.20 14.73
C LYS A 376 -16.35 -18.78 15.45
N GLU A 377 -15.97 -20.03 15.14
CA GLU A 377 -14.76 -20.67 15.65
C GLU A 377 -13.54 -20.21 14.84
N PRO A 378 -12.60 -19.45 15.44
CA PRO A 378 -11.50 -18.85 14.68
C PRO A 378 -10.60 -19.87 13.98
N ARG A 379 -10.43 -21.07 14.56
CA ARG A 379 -9.57 -22.11 13.97
C ARG A 379 -10.16 -22.76 12.71
N GLU A 380 -11.48 -22.70 12.57
CA GLU A 380 -12.21 -23.25 11.42
C GLU A 380 -12.56 -22.17 10.40
N ARG A 381 -12.31 -20.89 10.71
CA ARG A 381 -12.56 -19.74 9.84
C ARG A 381 -11.61 -19.75 8.63
N LEU A 382 -12.16 -19.46 7.45
CA LEU A 382 -11.35 -19.27 6.25
C LEU A 382 -10.38 -18.09 6.44
N GLY A 383 -9.14 -18.26 6.01
CA GLY A 383 -8.01 -17.38 6.31
C GLY A 383 -7.20 -17.79 7.55
N CYS A 384 -7.70 -18.72 8.37
CA CYS A 384 -7.12 -19.10 9.65
C CYS A 384 -6.70 -20.57 9.76
N ARG A 385 -6.87 -21.39 8.71
CA ARG A 385 -6.63 -22.86 8.77
C ARG A 385 -5.20 -23.28 8.45
N GLY A 386 -4.30 -22.31 8.29
CA GLY A 386 -2.86 -22.51 8.11
C GLY A 386 -2.30 -21.87 6.84
N ALA A 387 -3.12 -21.68 5.80
CA ALA A 387 -2.67 -21.11 4.52
C ALA A 387 -2.88 -19.59 4.39
N GLY A 388 -3.49 -18.94 5.39
CA GLY A 388 -3.69 -17.48 5.39
C GLY A 388 -4.54 -17.01 4.21
N ALA A 389 -4.11 -15.97 3.52
CA ALA A 389 -4.84 -15.45 2.36
C ALA A 389 -4.98 -16.46 1.21
N GLN A 390 -4.06 -17.43 1.09
CA GLN A 390 -4.06 -18.39 -0.03
C GLN A 390 -5.36 -19.19 -0.09
N GLU A 391 -5.86 -19.70 1.04
CA GLU A 391 -7.15 -20.43 1.06
C GLU A 391 -8.36 -19.54 0.74
N VAL A 392 -8.27 -18.24 1.05
CA VAL A 392 -9.31 -17.26 0.67
C VAL A 392 -9.28 -17.05 -0.84
N LYS A 393 -8.09 -16.86 -1.42
CA LYS A 393 -7.87 -16.65 -2.87
C LYS A 393 -8.28 -17.87 -3.71
N GLU A 394 -8.13 -19.07 -3.17
CA GLU A 394 -8.51 -20.34 -3.82
C GLU A 394 -10.02 -20.63 -3.77
N HIS A 395 -10.81 -19.85 -3.02
CA HIS A 395 -12.25 -20.06 -2.93
C HIS A 395 -12.91 -19.94 -4.34
N PRO A 396 -13.84 -20.85 -4.72
CA PRO A 396 -14.43 -20.89 -6.06
C PRO A 396 -15.09 -19.59 -6.55
N LEU A 397 -15.50 -18.70 -5.64
CA LEU A 397 -16.03 -17.37 -5.98
C LEU A 397 -15.01 -16.52 -6.76
N PHE A 398 -13.70 -16.69 -6.49
CA PHE A 398 -12.63 -15.93 -7.15
C PHE A 398 -12.02 -16.64 -8.36
N ARG A 399 -12.59 -17.78 -8.82
CA ARG A 399 -12.01 -18.61 -9.88
C ARG A 399 -11.69 -17.89 -11.20
N HIS A 400 -12.38 -16.79 -11.49
CA HIS A 400 -12.20 -15.99 -12.70
C HIS A 400 -11.25 -14.80 -12.51
N LEU A 401 -10.73 -14.59 -11.30
CA LEU A 401 -9.82 -13.50 -10.97
C LEU A 401 -8.38 -14.01 -10.90
N ASN A 402 -7.53 -13.45 -11.76
CA ASN A 402 -6.09 -13.69 -11.67
C ASN A 402 -5.48 -12.75 -10.62
N PHE A 403 -5.23 -13.25 -9.41
CA PHE A 403 -4.68 -12.46 -8.31
C PHE A 403 -3.33 -11.79 -8.61
N LYS A 404 -2.42 -12.40 -9.37
CA LYS A 404 -1.16 -11.74 -9.76
C LYS A 404 -1.40 -10.52 -10.64
N ARG A 405 -2.39 -10.60 -11.54
CA ARG A 405 -2.82 -9.46 -12.35
C ARG A 405 -3.54 -8.40 -11.52
N LEU A 406 -4.32 -8.81 -10.52
CA LEU A 406 -4.95 -7.89 -9.57
C LEU A 406 -3.90 -7.14 -8.74
N GLU A 407 -2.95 -7.85 -8.14
CA GLU A 407 -1.78 -7.31 -7.42
C GLU A 407 -0.96 -6.37 -8.31
N ALA A 408 -0.77 -6.74 -9.58
CA ALA A 408 -0.14 -5.93 -10.61
C ALA A 408 -1.04 -4.82 -11.18
N GLY A 409 -2.33 -4.73 -10.78
CA GLY A 409 -3.25 -3.62 -11.14
C GLY A 409 -3.57 -3.60 -12.63
N MET A 410 -3.61 -4.77 -13.23
CA MET A 410 -3.87 -5.02 -14.64
C MET A 410 -5.30 -5.52 -14.89
N LEU A 411 -6.15 -5.50 -13.85
CA LEU A 411 -7.57 -5.80 -13.96
C LEU A 411 -8.34 -4.51 -13.76
N ASP A 412 -9.17 -4.17 -14.74
CA ASP A 412 -10.02 -2.98 -14.68
C ASP A 412 -11.12 -3.17 -13.61
N PRO A 413 -11.31 -2.18 -12.72
CA PRO A 413 -12.42 -2.23 -11.77
C PRO A 413 -13.78 -2.21 -12.48
N PRO A 414 -14.79 -2.95 -11.99
CA PRO A 414 -16.13 -2.97 -12.58
C PRO A 414 -16.89 -1.65 -12.40
N PHE A 415 -16.38 -0.74 -11.57
CA PHE A 415 -16.93 0.59 -11.36
C PHE A 415 -15.80 1.61 -11.34
N LYS A 416 -15.92 2.64 -12.17
CA LYS A 416 -15.01 3.79 -12.19
C LYS A 416 -15.76 5.03 -11.67
N PRO A 417 -15.25 5.72 -10.63
CA PRO A 417 -15.82 6.97 -10.16
C PRO A 417 -15.84 8.05 -11.25
N ASP A 418 -16.87 8.90 -11.25
CA ASP A 418 -16.93 10.08 -12.10
C ASP A 418 -15.96 11.15 -11.56
N PRO A 419 -14.97 11.60 -12.36
CA PRO A 419 -14.00 12.61 -11.91
C PRO A 419 -14.61 13.98 -11.59
N GLN A 420 -15.85 14.25 -12.02
CA GLN A 420 -16.56 15.49 -11.69
C GLN A 420 -17.38 15.39 -10.40
N ALA A 421 -17.63 14.17 -9.92
CA ALA A 421 -18.42 13.92 -8.73
C ALA A 421 -17.57 14.01 -7.45
N ILE A 422 -18.23 14.40 -6.36
CA ILE A 422 -17.64 14.44 -5.03
C ILE A 422 -18.32 13.36 -4.19
N TYR A 423 -17.61 12.27 -3.93
CA TYR A 423 -18.12 11.12 -3.18
C TYR A 423 -17.94 11.29 -1.66
N CYS A 424 -18.33 12.45 -1.14
CA CYS A 424 -18.35 12.71 0.30
C CYS A 424 -19.53 13.61 0.66
N LYS A 425 -19.80 13.74 1.95
CA LYS A 425 -20.77 14.73 2.44
C LYS A 425 -20.29 16.14 2.12
N ASP A 426 -21.24 17.06 1.97
CA ASP A 426 -20.92 18.49 1.80
C ASP A 426 -20.12 19.01 2.99
N VAL A 427 -19.22 19.96 2.73
CA VAL A 427 -18.34 20.53 3.77
C VAL A 427 -19.14 21.12 4.94
N LEU A 428 -20.34 21.64 4.67
CA LEU A 428 -21.26 22.17 5.68
C LEU A 428 -21.87 21.08 6.58
N ASP A 429 -21.99 19.85 6.09
CA ASP A 429 -22.50 18.69 6.83
C ASP A 429 -21.40 17.96 7.62
N ILE A 430 -20.14 18.35 7.43
CA ILE A 430 -19.04 17.89 8.26
C ILE A 430 -19.13 18.64 9.59
N GLU A 431 -19.61 17.94 10.62
CA GLU A 431 -19.73 18.50 11.97
C GLU A 431 -18.45 19.25 12.36
N GLN A 432 -18.54 20.40 13.01
CA GLN A 432 -17.34 21.08 13.53
C GLN A 432 -16.92 20.47 14.87
N PHE A 433 -15.61 20.45 15.14
CA PHE A 433 -15.15 20.08 16.48
C PHE A 433 -15.31 21.25 17.44
N SER A 434 -15.76 20.97 18.66
CA SER A 434 -15.59 21.92 19.75
C SER A 434 -14.11 22.13 20.05
N THR A 435 -13.72 23.40 20.22
CA THR A 435 -12.35 23.77 20.59
C THR A 435 -11.98 23.18 21.94
N VAL A 436 -10.81 22.56 22.03
CA VAL A 436 -10.30 22.01 23.29
C VAL A 436 -9.82 23.16 24.20
N LYS A 437 -10.58 23.45 25.25
CA LYS A 437 -10.21 24.42 26.31
C LYS A 437 -9.56 23.71 27.51
N GLY A 438 -8.73 24.44 28.24
CA GLY A 438 -8.12 23.95 29.50
C GLY A 438 -6.99 22.92 29.32
N VAL A 439 -6.37 22.86 28.14
CA VAL A 439 -5.22 21.98 27.86
C VAL A 439 -4.07 22.83 27.37
N GLU A 440 -2.97 22.82 28.12
CA GLU A 440 -1.70 23.45 27.78
C GLU A 440 -0.69 22.39 27.35
N LEU A 441 0.14 22.73 26.37
CA LEU A 441 1.22 21.84 25.92
C LEU A 441 2.46 22.14 26.76
N GLU A 442 3.10 21.09 27.25
CA GLU A 442 4.26 21.13 28.12
C GLU A 442 5.52 20.75 27.32
N PRO A 443 6.73 21.11 27.80
CA PRO A 443 7.97 20.74 27.12
C PRO A 443 8.14 19.22 26.90
N THR A 444 7.60 18.39 27.80
CA THR A 444 7.60 16.93 27.69
C THR A 444 6.84 16.40 26.47
N ASP A 445 5.87 17.18 25.96
CA ASP A 445 5.12 16.82 24.75
C ASP A 445 5.99 16.91 23.48
N ASN A 446 7.07 17.72 23.50
CA ASN A 446 7.93 17.93 22.34
C ASN A 446 8.73 16.69 21.96
N ASP A 447 9.12 15.85 22.92
CA ASP A 447 9.82 14.60 22.65
C ASP A 447 8.97 13.66 21.78
N PHE A 448 7.66 13.64 22.02
CA PHE A 448 6.71 12.90 21.21
C PHE A 448 6.57 13.51 19.81
N TYR A 449 6.48 14.84 19.70
CA TYR A 449 6.36 15.52 18.40
C TYR A 449 7.59 15.32 17.51
N GLN A 450 8.79 15.36 18.09
CA GLN A 450 10.04 15.09 17.36
C GLN A 450 10.13 13.64 16.87
N LYS A 451 9.68 12.66 17.68
CA LYS A 451 9.60 11.26 17.27
C LYS A 451 8.59 11.03 16.14
N PHE A 452 7.53 11.83 16.10
CA PHE A 452 6.49 11.74 15.09
C PHE A 452 6.92 12.35 13.75
N ALA A 453 7.53 13.53 13.76
CA ALA A 453 7.82 14.33 12.56
C ALA A 453 9.11 13.89 11.85
N THR A 454 9.09 12.72 11.20
CA THR A 454 10.25 12.15 10.47
C THR A 454 10.51 12.76 9.09
N GLY A 455 9.66 13.67 8.61
CA GLY A 455 9.79 14.27 7.28
C GLY A 455 9.22 13.37 6.19
N SER A 456 9.91 13.23 5.06
CA SER A 456 9.47 12.39 3.94
C SER A 456 9.73 10.91 4.20
N VAL A 457 8.81 10.06 3.75
CA VAL A 457 8.97 8.60 3.74
C VAL A 457 9.64 8.19 2.42
N PRO A 458 10.76 7.42 2.44
CA PRO A 458 11.60 7.23 1.26
C PRO A 458 10.91 6.69 0.01
N ILE A 459 10.19 5.56 0.12
CA ILE A 459 9.61 4.90 -1.06
C ILE A 459 8.52 5.77 -1.71
N PRO A 460 7.51 6.28 -0.97
CA PRO A 460 6.48 7.11 -1.58
C PRO A 460 7.00 8.44 -2.11
N TRP A 461 8.01 9.05 -1.46
CA TRP A 461 8.66 10.27 -1.96
C TRP A 461 9.40 10.02 -3.28
N GLN A 462 10.13 8.91 -3.39
CA GLN A 462 10.82 8.56 -4.63
C GLN A 462 9.85 8.25 -5.77
N ASN A 463 8.75 7.53 -5.50
CA ASN A 463 7.67 7.33 -6.47
C ASN A 463 7.05 8.65 -6.91
N GLU A 464 6.82 9.59 -5.99
CA GLU A 464 6.35 10.94 -6.33
C GLU A 464 7.29 11.66 -7.31
N MET A 465 8.60 11.62 -7.08
CA MET A 465 9.58 12.25 -7.98
C MET A 465 9.56 11.61 -9.37
N ILE A 466 9.33 10.29 -9.46
CA ILE A 466 9.24 9.56 -10.74
C ILE A 466 7.94 9.88 -11.47
N GLU A 467 6.80 9.75 -10.79
CA GLU A 467 5.45 9.95 -11.37
C GLU A 467 5.20 11.41 -11.79
N SER A 468 5.83 12.37 -11.13
CA SER A 468 5.75 13.79 -11.50
C SER A 468 6.78 14.20 -12.56
N GLU A 469 7.49 13.23 -13.16
CA GLU A 469 8.56 13.43 -14.15
C GLU A 469 9.76 14.25 -13.64
N CYS A 470 9.75 14.70 -12.38
CA CYS A 470 10.86 15.44 -11.76
C CYS A 470 12.17 14.65 -11.79
N PHE A 471 12.11 13.34 -11.56
CA PHE A 471 13.29 12.47 -11.67
C PHE A 471 13.86 12.51 -13.08
N LYS A 472 13.04 12.34 -14.12
CA LYS A 472 13.49 12.33 -15.51
C LYS A 472 14.08 13.67 -15.94
N GLU A 473 13.44 14.77 -15.55
CA GLU A 473 13.89 16.13 -15.89
C GLU A 473 15.19 16.54 -15.17
N LEU A 474 15.36 16.14 -13.90
CA LEU A 474 16.49 16.56 -13.08
C LEU A 474 17.66 15.57 -13.11
N ASN A 475 17.40 14.28 -13.36
CA ASN A 475 18.41 13.22 -13.38
C ASN A 475 19.15 13.17 -14.73
N VAL A 476 19.86 14.24 -15.07
CA VAL A 476 20.63 14.35 -16.32
C VAL A 476 22.11 14.03 -16.09
N PHE A 477 22.71 13.33 -17.04
CA PHE A 477 24.16 13.10 -17.15
C PHE A 477 24.67 13.79 -18.42
N SER A 478 25.93 14.22 -18.46
CA SER A 478 26.48 14.86 -19.66
C SER A 478 26.60 13.83 -20.80
N LEU A 479 26.19 14.23 -22.00
CA LEU A 479 26.16 13.36 -23.20
C LEU A 479 27.56 12.95 -23.67
N ASP A 480 28.60 13.71 -23.31
CA ASP A 480 30.00 13.48 -23.65
C ASP A 480 30.73 12.60 -22.61
N GLY A 481 30.02 12.06 -21.61
CA GLY A 481 30.60 11.26 -20.54
C GLY A 481 31.33 12.09 -19.47
N THR A 482 31.28 13.42 -19.54
CA THR A 482 31.81 14.27 -18.47
C THR A 482 30.94 14.19 -17.22
N VAL A 483 31.56 14.33 -16.06
CA VAL A 483 30.82 14.38 -14.79
C VAL A 483 30.04 15.69 -14.76
N PRO A 484 28.71 15.67 -14.56
CA PRO A 484 27.91 16.88 -14.40
C PRO A 484 28.52 17.81 -13.33
N PRO A 485 28.48 19.13 -13.50
CA PRO A 485 29.13 20.05 -12.55
C PRO A 485 28.66 19.92 -11.09
N ASP A 486 27.42 19.47 -10.87
CA ASP A 486 26.87 19.17 -9.54
C ASP A 486 27.46 17.89 -8.90
N LEU A 487 28.12 17.05 -9.70
CA LEU A 487 28.82 15.83 -9.30
C LEU A 487 30.35 15.99 -9.30
N ASP A 488 30.89 17.10 -9.80
CA ASP A 488 32.33 17.40 -9.77
C ASP A 488 32.72 18.01 -8.40
N TRP A 489 33.30 17.17 -7.55
CA TRP A 489 33.77 17.56 -6.22
C TRP A 489 35.20 18.15 -6.21
N LYS A 490 35.93 18.09 -7.33
CA LYS A 490 37.36 18.46 -7.39
C LYS A 490 37.62 19.84 -8.00
N GLY A 491 36.63 20.52 -8.58
CA GLY A 491 36.93 21.56 -9.57
C GLY A 491 36.37 22.96 -9.40
N GLN A 492 35.12 23.18 -8.96
CA GLN A 492 34.50 24.52 -9.09
C GLN A 492 33.44 24.83 -8.02
N PRO A 493 33.21 26.12 -7.67
CA PRO A 493 32.02 26.51 -6.93
C PRO A 493 30.78 26.04 -7.68
N SER A 494 29.75 25.60 -6.94
CA SER A 494 28.49 25.12 -7.52
C SER A 494 28.02 26.06 -8.64
N PRO A 495 27.77 25.57 -9.86
CA PRO A 495 27.29 26.43 -10.93
C PRO A 495 26.02 27.14 -10.47
N GLN A 496 25.85 28.41 -10.86
CA GLN A 496 24.56 29.05 -10.68
C GLN A 496 23.50 28.18 -11.37
N PRO A 497 22.44 27.73 -10.66
CA PRO A 497 21.44 26.87 -11.24
C PRO A 497 20.91 27.51 -12.52
N LYS A 498 20.91 26.77 -13.64
CA LYS A 498 20.27 27.21 -14.88
C LYS A 498 18.88 27.70 -14.51
N LYS A 499 18.55 28.95 -14.88
CA LYS A 499 17.26 29.60 -14.60
C LYS A 499 16.13 28.71 -15.12
N GLY A 500 15.58 27.88 -14.24
CA GLY A 500 14.70 26.76 -14.54
C GLY A 500 14.12 26.22 -13.23
N LEU A 501 13.22 25.24 -13.35
CA LEU A 501 12.28 24.71 -12.34
C LEU A 501 12.71 24.86 -10.86
N LEU A 502 13.97 24.60 -10.50
CA LEU A 502 14.55 24.81 -9.16
C LEU A 502 14.24 26.18 -8.51
N GLN A 503 14.18 27.27 -9.28
CA GLN A 503 13.75 28.58 -8.75
C GLN A 503 12.25 28.65 -8.45
N ARG A 504 11.40 27.90 -9.19
CA ARG A 504 9.97 27.71 -8.87
C ARG A 504 9.77 26.78 -7.67
N LEU A 505 10.64 25.77 -7.49
CA LEU A 505 10.56 24.79 -6.41
C LEU A 505 11.01 25.37 -5.06
N PHE A 506 12.05 26.22 -5.05
CA PHE A 506 12.72 26.63 -3.80
C PHE A 506 12.92 28.14 -3.62
N SER A 507 12.51 28.98 -4.57
CA SER A 507 12.66 30.43 -4.49
C SER A 507 11.36 31.16 -4.81
N ARG A 508 10.53 31.36 -3.78
CA ARG A 508 9.79 32.62 -3.58
C ARG A 508 9.32 32.74 -2.14
N GLN A 509 10.21 33.24 -1.30
CA GLN A 509 9.92 34.10 -0.15
C GLN A 509 11.23 34.80 0.28
N ARG A 510 11.44 36.01 -0.22
CA ARG A 510 11.78 37.11 0.68
C ARG A 510 10.48 37.87 0.94
#